data_AF-A0A1I7SJ89-F1
#
_entry.id   AF-A0A1I7SJ89-F1
#
_cell.length_a   1.000
_cell.length_b   1.000
_cell.length_c   1.000
_cell.angle_alpha   90.00
_cell.angle_beta   90.00
_cell.angle_gamma   90.00
#
_symmetry.space_group_name_H-M   'P 1'
#
loop_
_entity.id
_entity.type
_entity.pdbx_description
1 polymer ?
#
loop_
_entity_poly.entity_id
_entity_poly.type
_entity_poly.pdbx_seq_one_letter_code
_entity_poly.pdbx_strand_id
1 'polypeptide(L)'
;GSYTVQYNKQFRDVFWRGISRLSVHERQLLFAVNTGKSDRIGRYLLHATRTLAELETVEALLSEWPQNLKVHFDYLRRKHRWISETVTSKVQNYLIEEVE
;
A
#
# COMPACT_ATOMS: atom_id res chain seq x y z
N GLY A 1 5.58 16.89 -13.35
CA GLY A 1 4.25 16.92 -12.69
C GLY A 1 3.69 15.56 -12.25
N SER A 2 4.33 14.41 -12.52
CA SER A 2 3.76 13.08 -12.20
C SER A 2 4.03 12.58 -10.77
N TYR A 3 5.14 13.02 -10.14
CA TYR A 3 5.53 12.55 -8.81
C TYR A 3 4.61 13.02 -7.68
N THR A 4 3.99 14.21 -7.78
CA THR A 4 3.17 14.81 -6.73
C THR A 4 1.84 14.08 -6.46
N VAL A 5 1.25 13.43 -7.46
CA VAL A 5 -0.05 12.76 -7.31
C VAL A 5 0.05 11.52 -6.42
N GLN A 6 1.16 10.77 -6.53
CA GLN A 6 1.38 9.56 -5.71
C GLN A 6 1.64 9.85 -4.24
N TYR A 7 2.00 11.09 -3.89
CA TYR A 7 2.20 11.57 -2.51
C TYR A 7 1.02 12.42 -2.02
N ASN A 8 0.06 12.73 -2.87
CA ASN A 8 -1.12 13.49 -2.49
C ASN A 8 -2.08 12.60 -1.69
N LYS A 9 -2.16 12.83 -0.38
CA LYS A 9 -3.03 12.07 0.54
C LYS A 9 -4.50 12.06 0.08
N GLN A 10 -5.04 13.21 -0.35
CA GLN A 10 -6.45 13.30 -0.78
C GLN A 10 -6.72 12.43 -2.02
N PHE A 11 -5.83 12.44 -3.00
CA PHE A 11 -5.93 11.58 -4.17
C PHE A 11 -5.90 10.11 -3.78
N ARG A 12 -4.97 9.71 -2.92
CA ARG A 12 -4.83 8.32 -2.46
C ARG A 12 -6.06 7.86 -1.68
N ASP A 13 -6.61 8.72 -0.83
CA ASP A 13 -7.85 8.45 -0.10
C ASP A 13 -9.03 8.28 -1.07
N VAL A 14 -9.11 9.07 -2.13
CA VAL A 14 -10.13 8.90 -3.18
C VAL A 14 -9.90 7.61 -3.96
N PHE A 15 -8.65 7.30 -4.31
CA PHE A 15 -8.28 6.09 -5.04
C PHE A 15 -8.67 4.81 -4.29
N TRP A 16 -8.28 4.69 -3.02
CA TRP A 16 -8.60 3.51 -2.21
C TRP A 16 -10.10 3.40 -1.91
N ARG A 17 -10.79 4.52 -1.68
CA ARG A 17 -12.26 4.54 -1.58
C ARG A 17 -12.96 4.15 -2.88
N GLY A 18 -12.37 4.49 -4.03
CA GLY A 18 -12.86 4.04 -5.33
C GLY A 18 -12.82 2.52 -5.43
N ILE A 19 -11.69 1.92 -5.06
CA ILE A 19 -11.53 0.46 -5.05
C ILE A 19 -12.47 -0.21 -4.04
N SER A 20 -12.70 0.37 -2.87
CA SER A 20 -13.60 -0.20 -1.86
C SER A 20 -15.07 -0.22 -2.29
N ARG A 21 -15.46 0.60 -3.28
CA ARG A 21 -16.82 0.62 -3.85
C ARG A 21 -17.03 -0.45 -4.92
N LEU A 22 -15.98 -1.08 -5.40
CA LEU A 22 -16.09 -2.20 -6.32
C LEU A 22 -16.74 -3.40 -5.63
N SER A 23 -17.47 -4.20 -6.41
CA SER A 23 -18.01 -5.47 -5.93
C SER A 23 -16.89 -6.40 -5.45
N VAL A 24 -17.25 -7.41 -4.66
CA VAL A 24 -16.27 -8.42 -4.20
C VAL A 24 -15.61 -9.11 -5.40
N HIS A 25 -16.37 -9.42 -6.44
CA HIS A 25 -15.86 -10.06 -7.65
C HIS A 25 -14.85 -9.18 -8.40
N GLU A 26 -15.15 -7.90 -8.59
CA GLU A 26 -14.24 -6.94 -9.22
C GLU A 26 -12.95 -6.77 -8.42
N ARG A 27 -13.03 -6.73 -7.08
CA ARG A 27 -11.84 -6.68 -6.22
C ARG A 27 -11.02 -7.96 -6.35
N GLN A 28 -11.65 -9.13 -6.35
CA GLN A 28 -10.96 -10.41 -6.55
C GLN A 28 -10.28 -10.48 -7.92
N LEU A 29 -10.89 -9.92 -8.97
CA LEU A 29 -10.31 -9.84 -10.31
C LEU A 29 -9.12 -8.87 -10.34
N LEU A 30 -9.26 -7.70 -9.72
CA LEU A 30 -8.24 -6.65 -9.65
C LEU A 30 -6.95 -7.13 -8.97
N PHE A 31 -7.09 -7.94 -7.91
CA PHE A 31 -5.98 -8.58 -7.19
C PHE A 31 -5.71 -10.02 -7.64
N ALA A 32 -6.34 -10.42 -8.75
CA ALA A 32 -6.33 -11.74 -9.38
C ALA A 32 -6.32 -12.93 -8.40
N VAL A 33 -7.06 -12.79 -7.30
CA VAL A 33 -7.12 -13.71 -6.16
C VAL A 33 -7.59 -15.10 -6.54
N ASN A 34 -8.43 -15.19 -7.59
CA ASN A 34 -9.04 -16.45 -8.04
C ASN A 34 -8.42 -17.00 -9.34
N THR A 35 -7.31 -16.44 -9.82
CA THR A 35 -6.78 -16.78 -11.15
C THR A 35 -5.71 -17.86 -11.15
N GLY A 36 -5.21 -18.26 -9.97
CA GLY A 36 -4.11 -19.25 -9.84
C GLY A 36 -2.79 -18.83 -10.48
N LYS A 37 -2.67 -17.59 -10.99
CA LYS A 37 -1.50 -17.06 -11.69
C LYS A 37 -0.67 -16.16 -10.77
N SER A 38 0.62 -16.02 -11.12
CA SER A 38 1.52 -15.01 -10.55
C SER A 38 0.99 -13.62 -10.90
N ASP A 39 0.15 -13.06 -10.04
CA ASP A 39 -0.48 -11.77 -10.32
C ASP A 39 0.46 -10.61 -10.06
N ARG A 40 1.12 -10.17 -11.14
CA ARG A 40 1.95 -8.96 -11.12
C ARG A 40 1.10 -7.74 -10.78
N ILE A 41 -0.16 -7.66 -11.25
CA ILE A 41 -0.99 -6.46 -11.10
C ILE A 41 -1.44 -6.29 -9.64
N GLY A 42 -1.99 -7.33 -9.03
CA GLY A 42 -2.34 -7.32 -7.60
C GLY A 42 -1.14 -7.05 -6.71
N ARG A 43 0.05 -7.57 -7.06
CA ARG A 43 1.30 -7.20 -6.39
C ARG A 43 1.65 -5.72 -6.58
N TYR A 44 1.59 -5.19 -7.79
CA TYR A 44 1.85 -3.77 -8.06
C TYR A 44 0.90 -2.87 -7.26
N LEU A 45 -0.39 -3.20 -7.22
CA LEU A 45 -1.40 -2.46 -6.44
C LEU A 45 -1.11 -2.54 -4.95
N LEU A 46 -0.83 -3.72 -4.43
CA LEU A 46 -0.50 -3.90 -3.01
C LEU A 46 0.76 -3.10 -2.62
N HIS A 47 1.80 -3.13 -3.44
CA HIS A 47 3.03 -2.35 -3.25
C HIS A 47 2.86 -0.85 -3.53
N ALA A 48 1.72 -0.42 -4.09
CA ALA A 48 1.41 0.99 -4.26
C ALA A 48 1.03 1.65 -2.93
N THR A 49 0.70 0.90 -1.87
CA THR A 49 0.42 1.42 -0.52
C THR A 49 1.62 2.21 0.03
N ARG A 50 1.35 3.32 0.71
CA ARG A 50 2.39 4.24 1.24
C ARG A 50 2.37 4.40 2.75
N THR A 51 1.29 4.00 3.40
CA THR A 51 1.14 4.08 4.86
C THR A 51 0.57 2.80 5.42
N LEU A 52 0.67 2.61 6.74
CA LEU A 52 0.01 1.50 7.43
C LEU A 52 -1.52 1.58 7.29
N ALA A 53 -2.10 2.78 7.41
CA ALA A 53 -3.55 2.97 7.27
C ALA A 53 -4.06 2.58 5.87
N GLU A 54 -3.29 2.89 4.83
CA GLU A 54 -3.63 2.44 3.48
C GLU A 54 -3.49 0.92 3.33
N LEU A 55 -2.46 0.32 3.92
CA LEU A 55 -2.29 -1.13 3.89
C LEU A 55 -3.44 -1.85 4.59
N GLU A 56 -3.89 -1.34 5.74
CA GLU A 56 -5.06 -1.84 6.48
C GLU A 56 -6.35 -1.68 5.66
N THR A 57 -6.52 -0.54 4.98
CA THR A 57 -7.65 -0.32 4.07
C THR A 57 -7.65 -1.36 2.95
N VAL A 58 -6.49 -1.65 2.35
CA VAL A 58 -6.36 -2.66 1.31
C VAL A 58 -6.64 -4.06 1.86
N GLU A 59 -6.11 -4.41 3.02
CA GLU A 59 -6.32 -5.71 3.66
C GLU A 59 -7.81 -5.99 3.91
N ALA A 60 -8.56 -4.95 4.30
CA ALA A 60 -10.02 -5.03 4.51
C ALA A 60 -10.85 -5.14 3.21
N LEU A 61 -10.24 -5.01 2.03
CA LEU A 61 -10.97 -5.11 0.76
C LEU A 61 -11.48 -6.52 0.46
N LEU A 62 -10.90 -7.56 1.05
CA LEU A 62 -11.31 -8.95 0.85
C LEU A 62 -11.31 -9.68 2.19
N SER A 63 -12.27 -10.57 2.40
CA SER A 63 -12.35 -11.41 3.60
C SER A 63 -11.21 -12.43 3.67
N GLU A 64 -10.71 -12.87 2.51
CA GLU A 64 -9.62 -13.82 2.41
C GLU A 64 -8.67 -13.46 1.28
N TRP A 65 -7.38 -13.43 1.62
CA TRP A 65 -6.29 -13.19 0.68
C TRP A 65 -5.53 -14.48 0.37
N PRO A 66 -5.10 -14.69 -0.89
CA PRO A 66 -4.18 -15.76 -1.25
C PRO A 66 -2.89 -15.72 -0.42
N GLN A 67 -2.36 -16.89 -0.09
CA GLN A 67 -1.16 -17.01 0.74
C GLN A 67 0.05 -16.27 0.16
N ASN A 68 0.22 -16.30 -1.17
CA ASN A 68 1.28 -15.57 -1.86
C ASN A 68 1.15 -14.04 -1.72
N LEU A 69 -0.05 -13.50 -1.57
CA LEU A 69 -0.27 -12.06 -1.32
C LEU A 69 -0.16 -11.72 0.18
N LYS A 70 -0.56 -12.61 1.08
CA LYS A 70 -0.37 -12.44 2.54
C LYS A 70 1.10 -12.17 2.91
N VAL A 71 2.04 -12.88 2.29
CA VAL A 71 3.49 -12.63 2.48
C VAL A 71 3.89 -11.19 2.11
N HIS A 72 3.26 -10.61 1.09
CA HIS A 72 3.50 -9.22 0.71
C HIS A 72 2.89 -8.23 1.71
N PHE A 73 1.72 -8.52 2.28
CA PHE A 73 1.17 -7.70 3.38
C PHE A 73 2.13 -7.63 4.57
N ASP A 74 2.67 -8.78 4.98
CA ASP A 74 3.62 -8.82 6.10
C ASP A 74 4.90 -8.04 5.82
N TYR A 75 5.44 -8.18 4.61
CA TYR A 75 6.60 -7.39 4.16
C TYR A 75 6.30 -5.89 4.19
N LEU A 76 5.16 -5.46 3.63
CA LEU A 76 4.78 -4.05 3.56
C LEU A 76 4.50 -3.47 4.95
N ARG A 77 3.89 -4.24 5.84
CA ARG A 77 3.64 -3.83 7.23
C ARG A 77 4.96 -3.55 7.96
N ARG A 78 5.95 -4.45 7.84
CA ARG A 78 7.29 -4.23 8.38
C ARG A 78 7.99 -3.03 7.74
N LYS A 79 7.93 -2.90 6.42
CA LYS A 79 8.52 -1.78 5.68
C LYS A 79 7.94 -0.45 6.13
N HIS A 80 6.62 -0.31 6.19
CA HIS A 80 5.96 0.95 6.56
C HIS A 80 6.22 1.32 8.02
N ARG A 81 6.23 0.34 8.95
CA ARG A 81 6.65 0.58 10.35
C ARG A 81 8.09 1.09 10.42
N TRP A 82 9.02 0.41 9.76
CA TRP A 82 10.42 0.81 9.74
C TRP A 82 10.62 2.22 9.17
N ILE A 83 9.90 2.58 8.11
CA ILE A 83 9.95 3.94 7.55
C ILE A 83 9.45 4.95 8.58
N SER A 84 8.31 4.68 9.22
CA SER A 84 7.70 5.59 10.18
C SER A 84 8.53 5.77 11.46
N GLU A 85 9.05 4.67 12.01
CA GLU A 85 9.69 4.65 13.33
C GLU A 85 11.19 4.92 13.27
N THR A 86 11.87 4.52 12.18
CA THR A 86 13.34 4.59 12.08
C THR A 86 13.81 5.58 11.03
N VAL A 87 13.30 5.48 9.80
CA VAL A 87 13.82 6.29 8.69
C VAL A 87 13.43 7.75 8.86
N THR A 88 12.18 8.02 9.21
CA THR A 88 11.66 9.38 9.32
C THR A 88 12.46 10.18 10.34
N SER A 89 12.69 9.64 11.53
CA SER A 89 13.48 10.30 12.58
C SER A 89 14.93 10.51 12.16
N LYS A 90 15.57 9.53 11.52
CA LYS A 90 16.96 9.67 11.04
C LYS A 90 17.11 10.74 9.96
N VAL A 91 16.17 10.78 9.01
CA VAL A 91 16.16 11.79 7.95
C VAL A 91 15.90 13.17 8.52
N GLN A 92 14.97 13.31 9.47
CA GLN A 92 14.71 14.58 10.15
C GLN A 92 15.94 15.08 10.88
N ASN A 93 16.62 14.22 11.63
CA ASN A 93 17.85 14.60 12.34
C ASN A 93 18.94 15.05 11.36
N TYR A 94 19.18 14.30 10.29
CA TYR A 94 20.15 14.66 9.25
C TYR A 94 19.84 16.02 8.59
N LEU A 95 18.57 16.26 8.26
CA LEU A 95 18.16 17.53 7.64
C LEU A 95 18.25 18.72 8.59
N ILE A 96 18.13 18.51 9.90
CA ILE A 96 18.32 19.56 10.90
C ILE A 96 19.82 19.85 11.09
N GLU A 97 20.67 18.81 11.11
CA GLU A 97 22.12 18.93 11.22
C GLU A 97 22.79 19.65 10.02
N GLU A 98 22.21 19.62 8.81
CA GLU A 98 22.72 20.37 7.65
C GLU A 98 22.32 21.86 7.62
N VAL A 99 21.44 22.30 8.51
CA VAL A 99 20.91 23.69 8.55
C VAL A 99 21.59 24.54 9.64
N GLU A 100 22.31 23.92 10.58
CA GLU A 100 23.20 24.58 11.55
C GLU A 100 24.64 24.68 11.05
#